data_AF-A0A483A009-F1
#
_entry.id   AF-A0A483A009-F1
#
_cell.length_a   1.000
_cell.length_b   1.000
_cell.length_c   1.000
_cell.angle_alpha   90.00
_cell.angle_beta   90.00
_cell.angle_gamma   90.00
#
_symmetry.space_group_name_H-M   'P 1'
#
loop_
_entity.id
_entity.type
_entity.pdbx_description
1 polymer ?
#
loop_
_entity_poly.entity_id
_entity_poly.type
_entity_poly.pdbx_seq_one_letter_code
_entity_poly.pdbx_strand_id
1 'polypeptide(L)'
;MSLERVQTLIKLKGTQIMATMNVSLPNTMKEWAENQAQSGRYGNVSDYMRDLIRRDQDHRYAIVEALIAGENSGESNRSVADIWQEVQKENL
;
A
#
# COMPACT_ATOMS: atom_id res chain seq x y z
N MET A 1 11.48 22.54 19.74
CA MET A 1 11.15 21.29 19.02
C MET A 1 9.64 21.16 19.02
N SER A 2 9.01 21.53 17.92
CA SER A 2 7.55 21.60 17.79
C SER A 2 6.97 20.21 17.52
N LEU A 3 6.13 19.72 18.44
CA LEU A 3 5.26 18.57 18.23
C LEU A 3 3.99 19.07 17.52
N GLU A 4 3.90 18.90 16.20
CA GLU A 4 2.65 19.19 15.50
C GLU A 4 1.69 18.02 15.65
N ARG A 5 0.68 18.22 16.50
CA ARG A 5 -0.40 17.27 16.75
C ARG A 5 -1.40 17.33 15.61
N VAL A 6 -1.55 16.25 14.85
CA VAL A 6 -2.70 16.07 13.95
C VAL A 6 -3.88 15.54 14.78
N GLN A 7 -4.88 16.38 15.03
CA GLN A 7 -6.14 15.98 15.66
C GLN A 7 -7.33 16.58 14.91
N THR A 8 -8.28 15.73 14.54
CA THR A 8 -9.66 16.13 14.26
C THR A 8 -10.58 15.14 14.96
N LEU A 9 -11.44 15.67 15.82
CA LEU A 9 -12.33 14.97 16.75
C LEU A 9 -13.78 15.20 16.30
N ILE A 10 -14.55 14.13 16.06
CA ILE A 10 -16.02 14.18 16.09
C ILE A 10 -16.52 12.96 16.87
N LYS A 11 -17.41 13.20 17.83
CA LYS A 11 -17.95 12.26 18.81
C LYS A 11 -19.40 11.96 18.43
N LEU A 12 -19.84 10.68 18.49
CA LEU A 12 -21.03 10.20 19.22
C LEU A 12 -21.56 8.87 18.64
N LYS A 13 -21.69 7.88 19.55
CA LYS A 13 -22.45 6.63 19.49
C LYS A 13 -22.02 5.60 18.42
N GLY A 14 -21.25 4.61 18.88
CA GLY A 14 -21.18 3.27 18.25
C GLY A 14 -20.22 3.07 17.07
N THR A 15 -19.31 4.02 16.80
CA THR A 15 -18.54 4.04 15.53
C THR A 15 -17.03 4.08 15.77
N GLN A 16 -16.31 3.22 15.03
CA GLN A 16 -14.86 2.97 14.96
C GLN A 16 -13.94 3.90 15.78
N ILE A 17 -13.28 3.32 16.78
CA ILE A 17 -12.25 4.02 17.57
C ILE A 17 -10.98 4.06 16.73
N MET A 18 -10.69 5.21 16.10
CA MET A 18 -9.39 5.40 15.45
C MET A 18 -8.28 5.31 16.50
N ALA A 19 -7.43 4.28 16.39
CA ALA A 19 -6.22 4.17 17.18
C ALA A 19 -5.28 5.34 16.81
N THR A 20 -4.77 6.05 17.82
CA THR A 20 -3.80 7.14 17.61
C THR A 20 -2.40 6.58 17.69
N MET A 21 -1.57 6.85 16.68
CA MET A 21 -0.16 6.45 16.63
C MET A 21 0.70 7.68 16.37
N ASN A 22 1.70 7.90 17.24
CA ASN A 22 2.69 8.96 17.04
C ASN A 22 3.91 8.37 16.32
N VAL A 23 4.37 9.04 15.27
CA VAL A 23 5.54 8.64 14.48
C VAL A 23 6.48 9.84 14.36
N SER A 24 7.76 9.62 14.63
CA SER A 24 8.82 10.60 14.40
C SER A 24 9.45 10.35 13.04
N LEU A 25 9.56 11.40 12.23
CA LEU A 25 10.17 11.35 10.90
C LEU A 25 11.30 12.38 10.81
N PRO A 26 12.35 12.11 10.00
CA PRO A 26 13.27 13.16 9.56
C PRO A 26 12.51 14.31 8.87
N ASN A 27 13.02 15.54 8.98
CA ASN A 27 12.35 16.74 8.43
C ASN A 27 12.00 16.58 6.95
N THR A 28 12.91 16.02 6.14
CA THR A 28 12.68 15.80 4.71
C THR A 28 11.48 14.89 4.43
N MET A 29 11.25 13.88 5.27
CA MET A 29 10.09 12.99 5.14
C MET A 29 8.80 13.66 5.62
N LYS A 30 8.88 14.50 6.66
CA LYS A 30 7.74 15.31 7.12
C LYS A 30 7.27 16.25 6.01
N GLU A 31 8.17 17.05 5.45
CA GLU A 31 7.86 18.02 4.38
C GLU A 31 7.24 17.31 3.17
N TRP A 32 7.79 16.15 2.81
CA TRP A 32 7.25 15.37 1.72
C TRP A 32 5.81 14.91 1.99
N ALA A 33 5.52 14.40 3.20
CA ALA A 33 4.18 13.95 3.57
C ALA A 33 3.17 15.12 3.62
N GLU A 34 3.61 16.29 4.08
CA GLU A 34 2.80 17.51 4.07
C GLU A 34 2.47 17.96 2.64
N ASN A 35 3.44 17.89 1.72
CA ASN A 35 3.20 18.18 0.31
C ASN A 35 2.19 17.22 -0.32
N GLN A 36 2.22 15.93 0.05
CA GLN A 36 1.19 14.98 -0.38
C GLN A 36 -0.20 15.37 0.12
N ALA A 37 -0.31 15.82 1.37
CA ALA A 37 -1.57 16.31 1.92
C ALA A 37 -2.06 17.60 1.21
N GLN A 38 -1.14 18.50 0.84
CA GLN A 38 -1.48 19.75 0.16
C GLN A 38 -1.85 19.58 -1.32
N SER A 39 -1.50 18.44 -1.94
CA SER A 39 -1.80 18.16 -3.35
C SER A 39 -3.30 18.04 -3.68
N GLY A 40 -4.18 18.11 -2.68
CA GLY A 40 -5.63 17.96 -2.82
C GLY A 40 -6.12 16.51 -2.86
N ARG A 41 -5.21 15.54 -2.90
CA ARG A 41 -5.53 14.11 -2.88
C ARG A 41 -5.88 13.58 -1.49
N TYR A 42 -5.36 14.20 -0.43
CA TYR A 42 -5.57 13.77 0.96
C TYR A 42 -6.00 14.95 1.81
N GLY A 43 -6.84 14.71 2.83
CA GLY A 43 -7.30 15.78 3.73
C GLY A 43 -6.26 16.22 4.76
N ASN A 44 -5.32 15.34 5.11
CA ASN A 44 -4.22 15.59 6.03
C ASN A 44 -3.13 14.51 5.91
N VAL A 45 -2.04 14.68 6.66
CA VAL A 45 -0.92 13.73 6.70
C VAL A 45 -1.35 12.36 7.24
N SER A 46 -2.26 12.27 8.21
CA SER A 46 -2.74 10.97 8.71
C SER A 46 -3.54 10.19 7.65
N ASP A 47 -4.31 10.86 6.81
CA ASP A 47 -5.03 10.21 5.70
C ASP A 47 -4.04 9.66 4.68
N TYR A 48 -3.01 10.44 4.37
CA TYR A 48 -1.91 10.03 3.53
C TYR A 48 -1.18 8.79 4.11
N MET A 49 -0.85 8.80 5.41
CA MET A 49 -0.20 7.67 6.08
C MET A 49 -1.07 6.42 6.15
N ARG A 50 -2.39 6.55 6.37
CA ARG A 50 -3.31 5.40 6.35
C ARG A 50 -3.38 4.75 4.97
N ASP A 51 -3.39 5.55 3.91
CA ASP A 51 -3.37 5.03 2.54
C ASP A 51 -2.05 4.31 2.21
N LEU A 52 -0.91 4.85 2.67
CA LEU A 52 0.37 4.15 2.54
C LEU A 52 0.37 2.76 3.20
N ILE A 53 -0.14 2.68 4.44
CA ILE A 53 -0.23 1.41 5.17
C ILE A 53 -1.13 0.42 4.43
N ARG A 54 -2.28 0.90 3.91
CA ARG A 54 -3.19 0.05 3.13
C ARG A 54 -2.53 -0.46 1.86
N ARG A 55 -1.78 0.37 1.13
CA ARG A 55 -1.05 -0.07 -0.07
C ARG A 55 0.05 -1.09 0.25
N ASP A 56 0.78 -0.91 1.35
CA ASP A 56 1.76 -1.90 1.82
C ASP A 56 1.08 -3.24 2.13
N GLN A 57 -0.08 -3.22 2.78
CA GLN A 57 -0.89 -4.43 2.99
C GLN A 57 -1.34 -5.05 1.68
N ASP A 58 -1.98 -4.26 0.80
CA ASP A 58 -2.52 -4.73 -0.48
C ASP A 58 -1.41 -5.36 -1.35
N HIS A 59 -0.22 -4.77 -1.41
CA HIS A 59 0.92 -5.35 -2.13
C HIS A 59 1.36 -6.70 -1.56
N ARG A 60 1.38 -6.85 -0.22
CA ARG A 60 1.71 -8.13 0.41
C ARG A 60 0.65 -9.18 0.14
N TYR A 61 -0.63 -8.80 0.19
CA TYR A 61 -1.74 -9.70 -0.12
C TYR A 61 -1.68 -10.17 -1.57
N ALA A 62 -1.44 -9.28 -2.53
CA ALA A 62 -1.33 -9.64 -3.94
C ALA A 62 -0.22 -10.68 -4.21
N ILE A 63 0.93 -10.54 -3.55
CA ILE A 63 2.02 -11.52 -3.67
C ILE A 63 1.59 -12.87 -3.09
N VAL A 64 0.97 -12.88 -1.90
CA VAL A 64 0.51 -14.11 -1.25
C VAL A 64 -0.55 -14.80 -2.11
N GLU A 65 -1.51 -14.07 -2.67
CA GLU A 65 -2.52 -14.62 -3.57
C GLU A 65 -1.90 -15.22 -4.83
N ALA A 66 -0.92 -14.54 -5.44
CA ALA A 66 -0.21 -15.06 -6.60
C ALA A 66 0.58 -16.35 -6.28
N LEU A 67 1.20 -16.44 -5.10
CA LEU A 67 1.89 -17.65 -4.65
C LEU A 67 0.91 -18.81 -4.45
N ILE A 68 -0.22 -18.58 -3.78
CA ILE A 68 -1.27 -19.59 -3.57
C ILE A 68 -1.84 -20.06 -4.92
N ALA A 69 -2.09 -19.14 -5.85
CA ALA A 69 -2.55 -19.48 -7.19
C ALA A 69 -1.52 -20.33 -7.94
N GLY A 70 -0.22 -20.00 -7.82
CA GLY A 70 0.88 -20.78 -8.38
C GLY A 70 0.96 -22.19 -7.80
N GLU A 71 0.91 -22.32 -6.47
CA GLU A 71 0.92 -23.63 -5.79
C GLU A 71 -0.27 -24.50 -6.21
N ASN A 72 -1.47 -23.91 -6.30
CA ASN A 72 -2.68 -24.63 -6.72
C ASN A 72 -2.73 -24.94 -8.22
N SER A 73 -1.90 -24.29 -9.03
CA SER A 73 -1.83 -24.55 -10.48
C SER A 73 -1.05 -25.83 -10.83
N GLY A 74 -0.34 -26.41 -9.86
CA GLY A 74 0.44 -27.62 -10.03
C GLY A 74 1.80 -27.38 -10.73
N GLU A 75 2.60 -28.43 -10.83
CA GLU A 75 3.91 -28.35 -11.46
C GLU A 75 3.80 -28.28 -12.98
N SER A 76 4.51 -27.32 -13.57
CA SER A 76 4.61 -27.21 -15.02
C SER A 76 5.63 -28.20 -15.58
N ASN A 77 5.21 -29.00 -16.56
CA ASN A 77 6.11 -29.85 -17.34
C ASN A 77 6.81 -29.10 -18.49
N ARG A 78 6.58 -27.80 -18.64
CA ARG A 78 7.10 -26.99 -19.75
C ARG A 78 8.52 -26.53 -19.44
N SER A 79 9.40 -26.64 -20.42
CA SER A 79 10.73 -26.04 -20.33
C SER A 79 10.65 -24.53 -20.61
N VAL A 80 11.70 -23.80 -20.20
CA VAL A 80 11.85 -22.36 -20.52
C VAL A 80 11.80 -22.13 -22.04
N ALA A 81 12.34 -23.06 -22.84
CA ALA A 81 12.31 -22.97 -24.30
C ALA A 81 10.87 -23.08 -24.85
N ASP A 82 10.06 -23.98 -24.30
CA ASP A 82 8.65 -24.15 -24.71
C ASP A 82 7.81 -22.91 -24.39
N ILE A 83 8.11 -22.25 -23.26
CA ILE A 83 7.45 -21.00 -22.87
C ILE A 83 7.84 -19.87 -23.82
N TRP A 84 9.13 -19.73 -24.12
CA TRP A 84 9.63 -18.69 -25.02
C TRP A 84 9.08 -18.83 -26.45
N GLN A 85 9.04 -20.05 -26.98
CA GLN A 85 8.51 -20.30 -28.32
C GLN A 85 7.02 -19.99 -28.44
N GLU A 86 6.22 -20.24 -27.41
CA GLU A 86 4.79 -19.88 -27.40
C GLU A 86 4.60 -18.37 -27.44
N VAL A 87 5.26 -17.63 -26.56
CA VAL A 87 5.16 -16.16 -26.50
C VAL A 87 5.57 -15.50 -27.82
N GLN A 88 6.58 -16.04 -28.52
CA GLN A 88 6.98 -15.52 -29.82
C GLN A 88 5.94 -15.79 -30.92
N LYS A 89 5.21 -16.91 -30.86
CA LYS A 89 4.15 -17.23 -31.82
C LYS A 89 2.90 -16.37 -31.62
N GLU A 90 2.58 -16.00 -30.38
CA GLU A 90 1.40 -15.18 -30.07
C GLU A 90 1.58 -13.70 -30.44
N ASN A 91 2.82 -13.23 -30.60
CA ASN A 91 3.15 -11.83 -30.95
C ASN A 91 3.50 -11.63 -32.44
N LEU A 92 3.18 -12.61 -33.29
CA LEU A 92 3.31 -12.57 -34.76
C LEU A 92 1.92 -12.56 -35.40
#